data_AF-A0A6G1QXK0-F1
#
_entry.id   AF-A0A6G1QXK0-F1
#
_cell.length_a   1.000
_cell.length_b   1.000
_cell.length_c   1.000
_cell.angle_alpha   90.00
_cell.angle_beta   90.00
_cell.angle_gamma   90.00
#
_symmetry.space_group_name_H-M   'P 1'
#
loop_
_entity.id
_entity.type
_entity.pdbx_description
1 polymer ?
#
loop_
_entity_poly.entity_id
_entity_poly.type
_entity_poly.pdbx_seq_one_letter_code
_entity_poly.pdbx_strand_id
1 'polypeptide(L)'
;MTTEDTEILLIKNMTLISVLIWTLLCCCFTESRGQVTVTQPGAVSSALGGTTIITCKTSQNVYSGNLLAWYQQKDGEHHRAPYFAAPPLEHQGFQIVFQAVDQTLTSL
;
A
#
# COMPACT_ATOMS: atom_id res chain seq x y z
N MET A 1 -58.45 -4.39 -6.47
CA MET A 1 -57.20 -3.95 -5.80
C MET A 1 -57.50 -2.58 -5.25
N THR A 2 -57.63 -2.45 -3.94
CA THR A 2 -58.05 -1.19 -3.30
C THR A 2 -56.84 -0.25 -3.21
N THR A 3 -57.09 1.06 -3.18
CA THR A 3 -56.03 2.09 -3.11
C THR A 3 -55.11 1.91 -1.89
N GLU A 4 -55.64 1.33 -0.81
CA GLU A 4 -54.87 1.01 0.41
C GLU A 4 -53.85 -0.12 0.17
N ASP A 5 -54.20 -1.13 -0.63
CA ASP A 5 -53.28 -2.22 -0.98
C ASP A 5 -52.08 -1.70 -1.80
N THR A 6 -52.29 -0.72 -2.67
CA THR A 6 -51.23 -0.14 -3.51
C THR A 6 -50.30 0.76 -2.71
N GLU A 7 -50.83 1.56 -1.77
CA GLU A 7 -50.01 2.39 -0.87
C GLU A 7 -49.12 1.54 0.04
N ILE A 8 -49.66 0.44 0.58
CA ILE A 8 -48.89 -0.52 1.39
C ILE A 8 -47.80 -1.20 0.56
N LEU A 9 -48.10 -1.58 -0.69
CA LEU A 9 -47.13 -2.20 -1.58
C LEU A 9 -45.99 -1.22 -1.95
N LEU A 10 -46.32 0.06 -2.18
CA LEU A 10 -45.32 1.10 -2.45
C LEU A 10 -44.39 1.32 -1.25
N ILE A 11 -44.93 1.38 -0.03
CA ILE A 11 -44.12 1.55 1.21
C ILE A 11 -43.20 0.34 1.44
N LYS A 12 -43.72 -0.88 1.25
CA LYS A 12 -42.92 -2.11 1.34
C LYS A 12 -41.81 -2.16 0.29
N ASN A 13 -42.07 -1.70 -0.92
CA ASN A 13 -41.07 -1.66 -1.98
C ASN A 13 -39.96 -0.64 -1.69
N MET A 14 -40.32 0.56 -1.19
CA MET A 14 -39.32 1.60 -0.87
C MET A 14 -38.42 1.21 0.31
N THR A 15 -39.00 0.59 1.35
CA THR A 15 -38.22 0.09 2.51
C THR A 15 -37.35 -1.11 2.14
N LEU A 16 -37.81 -2.00 1.25
CA LEU A 16 -37.00 -3.10 0.74
C LEU A 16 -35.81 -2.59 -0.09
N ILE A 17 -36.05 -1.63 -0.99
CA ILE A 17 -35.00 -1.04 -1.83
C ILE A 17 -33.97 -0.31 -0.97
N SER A 18 -34.38 0.45 0.06
CA SER A 18 -33.44 1.15 0.92
C SER A 18 -32.55 0.20 1.73
N VAL A 19 -33.11 -0.90 2.25
CA VAL A 19 -32.36 -1.95 2.96
C VAL A 19 -31.39 -2.66 2.02
N LEU A 20 -31.80 -2.97 0.78
CA LEU A 20 -30.93 -3.59 -0.22
C LEU A 20 -29.76 -2.67 -0.61
N ILE A 21 -30.03 -1.38 -0.86
CA ILE A 21 -28.99 -0.39 -1.19
C ILE A 21 -28.02 -0.24 -0.01
N TRP A 22 -28.51 -0.14 1.21
CA TRP A 22 -27.66 -0.02 2.41
C TRP A 22 -26.78 -1.26 2.62
N THR A 23 -27.34 -2.45 2.41
CA THR A 23 -26.60 -3.71 2.52
C THR A 23 -25.53 -3.80 1.43
N LEU A 24 -25.86 -3.48 0.18
CA LEU A 24 -24.92 -3.47 -0.93
C LEU A 24 -23.80 -2.45 -0.71
N LEU A 25 -24.12 -1.25 -0.22
CA LEU A 25 -23.15 -0.22 0.15
C LEU A 25 -22.19 -0.77 1.22
N CYS A 26 -22.72 -1.33 2.32
CA CYS A 26 -21.91 -1.89 3.39
C CYS A 26 -20.97 -3.01 2.88
N CYS A 27 -21.46 -3.90 2.03
CA CYS A 27 -20.67 -4.99 1.45
C CYS A 27 -19.58 -4.50 0.47
N CYS A 28 -19.84 -3.45 -0.31
CA CYS A 28 -18.90 -2.95 -1.30
C CYS A 28 -17.79 -2.05 -0.72
N PHE A 29 -18.02 -1.43 0.44
CA PHE A 29 -17.05 -0.51 1.07
C PHE A 29 -16.24 -1.12 2.22
N THR A 30 -16.49 -2.39 2.59
CA THR A 30 -15.81 -3.05 3.73
C THR A 30 -14.45 -3.65 3.40
N GLU A 31 -14.01 -3.66 2.13
CA GLU A 31 -12.68 -4.15 1.72
C GLU A 31 -11.66 -3.04 1.44
N SER A 32 -11.58 -2.02 2.31
CA SER A 32 -10.34 -1.23 2.39
C SER A 32 -9.29 -2.05 3.15
N ARG A 33 -8.62 -2.98 2.46
CA ARG A 33 -7.48 -3.69 3.05
C ARG A 33 -6.39 -2.67 3.35
N GLY A 34 -6.08 -2.52 4.64
CA GLY A 34 -5.24 -1.47 5.19
C GLY A 34 -3.97 -1.21 4.38
N GLN A 35 -3.71 0.08 4.14
CA GLN A 35 -2.50 0.55 3.49
C GLN A 35 -1.26 0.10 4.26
N VAL A 36 -0.32 -0.55 3.57
CA VAL A 36 1.00 -0.85 4.13
C VAL A 36 1.84 0.41 4.08
N THR A 37 2.25 0.90 5.25
CA THR A 37 3.18 2.04 5.33
C THR A 37 4.60 1.49 5.49
N VAL A 38 5.55 2.08 4.76
CA VAL A 38 6.99 1.80 4.89
C VAL A 38 7.65 2.96 5.65
N THR A 39 8.32 2.65 6.75
CA THR A 39 9.17 3.58 7.49
C THR A 39 10.63 3.33 7.11
N GLN A 40 11.34 4.37 6.70
CA GLN A 40 12.75 4.31 6.31
C GLN A 40 13.51 5.51 6.91
N PRO A 41 14.84 5.45 7.05
CA PRO A 41 15.64 6.61 7.46
C PRO A 41 15.51 7.74 6.44
N GLY A 42 15.45 8.99 6.92
CA GLY A 42 15.25 10.16 6.06
C GLY A 42 16.38 10.38 5.05
N ALA A 43 17.63 10.24 5.49
CA ALA A 43 18.79 10.25 4.60
C ALA A 43 19.88 9.33 5.16
N VAL A 44 20.64 8.70 4.28
CA VAL A 44 21.80 7.89 4.65
C VAL A 44 22.96 8.23 3.72
N SER A 45 24.11 8.58 4.29
CA SER A 45 25.35 8.87 3.55
C SER A 45 26.44 7.88 3.95
N SER A 46 27.36 7.61 3.03
CA SER A 46 28.55 6.80 3.27
C SER A 46 29.71 7.34 2.46
N ALA A 47 30.92 7.07 2.93
CA ALA A 47 32.15 7.43 2.22
C ALA A 47 32.19 6.75 0.84
N LEU A 48 32.93 7.34 -0.11
CA LEU A 48 33.11 6.74 -1.44
C LEU A 48 33.69 5.33 -1.30
N GLY A 49 33.04 4.34 -1.93
CA GLY A 49 33.42 2.92 -1.79
C GLY A 49 32.97 2.28 -0.46
N GLY A 50 32.33 3.04 0.42
CA GLY A 50 31.69 2.56 1.63
C GLY A 50 30.38 1.84 1.34
N THR A 51 29.99 0.97 2.27
CA THR A 51 28.71 0.26 2.23
C THR A 51 27.67 1.02 3.06
N THR A 52 26.51 1.26 2.47
CA THR A 52 25.34 1.83 3.14
C THR A 52 24.26 0.78 3.28
N ILE A 53 23.68 0.68 4.48
CA ILE A 53 22.52 -0.16 4.73
C ILE A 53 21.30 0.73 4.93
N ILE A 54 20.29 0.59 4.07
CA ILE A 54 18.98 1.21 4.26
C ILE A 54 18.08 0.17 4.90
N THR A 55 17.64 0.45 6.13
CA THR A 55 16.70 -0.42 6.85
C THR A 55 15.30 0.14 6.72
N CYS A 56 14.37 -0.67 6.24
CA CYS A 56 12.97 -0.29 6.11
C CYS A 56 12.11 -1.21 6.96
N LYS A 57 11.05 -0.63 7.54
CA LYS A 57 10.05 -1.34 8.34
C LYS A 57 8.66 -1.16 7.75
N THR A 58 7.91 -2.23 7.58
CA THR A 58 6.52 -2.18 7.14
C THR A 58 5.58 -2.18 8.35
N SER A 59 4.42 -1.53 8.23
CA SER A 59 3.39 -1.50 9.29
C SER A 59 2.79 -2.88 9.61
N GLN A 60 2.92 -3.84 8.69
CA GLN A 60 2.44 -5.21 8.82
C GLN A 60 3.38 -6.21 8.15
N ASN A 61 3.21 -7.51 8.43
CA ASN A 61 4.01 -8.56 7.81
C ASN A 61 3.79 -8.59 6.30
N VAL A 62 4.89 -8.58 5.55
CA VAL A 62 4.90 -8.73 4.09
C VAL A 62 5.44 -10.12 3.76
N TYR A 63 4.55 -11.03 3.38
CA TYR A 63 4.91 -12.42 3.06
C TYR A 63 5.53 -12.54 1.66
N SER A 64 6.28 -13.61 1.42
CA SER A 64 7.05 -13.91 0.20
C SER A 64 6.28 -13.84 -1.13
N GLY A 65 4.94 -13.93 -1.11
CA GLY A 65 4.09 -13.71 -2.28
C GLY A 65 3.97 -12.24 -2.71
N ASN A 66 4.35 -11.30 -1.86
CA ASN A 66 4.36 -9.87 -2.17
C ASN A 66 5.75 -9.49 -2.71
N LEU A 67 5.88 -9.31 -4.01
CA LEU A 67 7.12 -8.80 -4.60
C LEU A 67 7.31 -7.32 -4.20
N LEU A 68 8.47 -7.02 -3.60
CA LEU A 68 8.89 -5.65 -3.37
C LEU A 68 9.83 -5.22 -4.50
N ALA A 69 9.61 -4.00 -5.01
CA ALA A 69 10.42 -3.41 -6.07
C ALA A 69 11.13 -2.15 -5.57
N TRP A 70 12.42 -2.04 -5.88
CA TRP A 70 13.28 -0.91 -5.51
C TRP A 70 13.62 -0.07 -6.72
N TYR A 71 13.41 1.23 -6.60
CA TYR A 71 13.74 2.20 -7.64
C TYR A 71 14.91 3.06 -7.17
N GLN A 72 15.95 3.14 -8.01
CA GLN A 72 17.02 4.11 -7.83
C GLN A 72 16.67 5.35 -8.64
N GLN A 73 16.43 6.47 -7.96
CA GLN A 73 16.28 7.77 -8.59
C GLN A 73 17.52 8.61 -8.30
N LYS A 74 18.07 9.22 -9.34
CA LYS A 74 19.12 10.24 -9.23
C LYS A 74 18.55 11.55 -9.74
N ASP A 75 18.97 12.66 -9.13
CA ASP A 75 18.54 13.98 -9.56
C ASP A 75 18.82 14.19 -11.05
N GLY A 76 17.77 14.50 -11.81
CA GLY A 76 17.86 14.74 -13.26
C GLY A 76 17.95 13.50 -14.16
N GLU A 77 18.00 12.27 -13.64
CA GLU A 77 17.91 11.03 -14.45
C GLU A 77 16.47 10.52 -14.57
N HIS A 78 16.11 9.99 -15.74
CA HIS A 78 14.85 9.29 -15.95
C HIS A 78 14.82 7.99 -15.12
N HIS A 79 13.67 7.66 -14.51
CA HIS A 79 13.52 6.53 -13.57
C HIS A 79 14.25 5.26 -14.04
N ARG A 80 15.18 4.74 -13.21
CA ARG A 80 15.88 3.48 -13.49
C ARG A 80 14.97 2.27 -13.27
N ALA A 81 15.31 1.17 -13.94
CA ALA A 81 14.62 -0.10 -13.83
C ALA A 81 14.55 -0.61 -12.37
N PRO A 82 13.43 -1.25 -11.98
CA PRO A 82 13.26 -1.77 -10.63
C PRO A 82 14.16 -2.98 -10.35
N TYR A 83 14.71 -3.03 -9.14
CA TYR A 83 15.30 -4.25 -8.58
C TYR A 83 14.26 -4.99 -7.74
N PHE A 84 13.97 -6.24 -8.08
CA PHE A 84 13.02 -7.07 -7.33
C PHE A 84 13.72 -7.81 -6.18
N ALA A 85 13.12 -7.77 -5.00
CA ALA A 85 13.57 -8.53 -3.85
C ALA A 85 12.39 -9.30 -3.24
N ALA A 86 12.64 -10.56 -2.87
CA ALA A 86 11.70 -11.33 -2.08
C ALA A 86 11.78 -10.89 -0.61
N PRO A 87 10.66 -10.55 0.05
CA PRO A 87 10.69 -10.23 1.46
C PRO A 87 11.03 -11.48 2.30
N PRO A 88 11.68 -11.33 3.46
CA PRO A 88 12.00 -12.44 4.35
C PRO A 88 10.72 -13.14 4.83
N LEU A 89 10.84 -14.44 5.13
CA LEU A 89 9.70 -15.33 5.40
C LEU A 89 8.84 -14.89 6.62
N GLU A 90 9.34 -14.07 7.53
CA GLU A 90 8.62 -13.77 8.78
C GLU A 90 8.95 -12.45 9.50
N HIS A 91 9.34 -11.37 8.81
CA HIS A 91 9.70 -10.12 9.50
C HIS A 91 9.07 -8.85 8.91
N GLN A 92 8.64 -7.95 9.80
CA GLN A 92 8.23 -6.56 9.51
C GLN A 92 9.39 -5.67 9.05
N GLY A 93 10.60 -6.22 8.89
CA GLY A 93 11.82 -5.48 8.58
C GLY A 93 12.62 -6.17 7.50
N PHE A 94 13.11 -5.38 6.56
CA PHE A 94 14.06 -5.82 5.55
C PHE A 94 15.17 -4.76 5.40
N GLN A 95 16.34 -5.20 4.97
CA GLN A 95 17.52 -4.37 4.78
C GLN A 95 17.97 -4.43 3.33
N ILE A 96 18.50 -3.31 2.85
CA ILE A 96 19.10 -3.24 1.53
C ILE A 96 20.50 -2.69 1.68
N VAL A 97 21.42 -3.29 0.95
CA VAL A 97 22.84 -2.96 0.96
C VAL A 97 23.19 -2.32 -0.36
N PHE A 98 23.66 -1.08 -0.33
CA PHE A 98 24.18 -0.36 -1.50
C PHE A 98 25.64 0.01 -1.27
N GLN A 99 26.44 0.01 -2.34
CA GLN A 99 27.76 0.64 -2.31
C GLN A 99 27.63 2.09 -2.75
N ALA A 100 28.22 3.02 -1.98
CA ALA A 100 28.21 4.44 -2.31
C ALA A 100 29.17 4.71 -3.48
N VAL A 101 28.60 5.00 -4.65
CA VAL A 101 29.33 5.40 -5.86
C VAL A 101 29.47 6.94 -5.93
N ASP A 102 28.74 7.67 -5.06
CA ASP A 102 28.81 9.12 -4.86
C ASP A 102 28.41 9.47 -3.40
N GLN A 103 28.87 10.59 -2.83
CA GLN A 103 28.81 10.90 -1.38
C GLN A 103 27.46 11.47 -0.89
N THR A 104 26.51 11.74 -1.77
CA THR A 104 25.25 12.40 -1.42
C THR A 104 24.05 11.72 -2.08
N LEU A 105 23.30 10.95 -1.29
CA LEU A 105 21.90 10.63 -1.57
C LEU A 105 21.04 11.47 -0.62
N THR A 106 20.75 12.70 -1.05
CA THR A 106 19.80 13.60 -0.37
C THR A 106 18.39 13.31 -0.88
N SER A 107 17.44 13.07 0.03
CA SER A 107 16.01 13.22 -0.28
C SER A 107 15.69 14.72 -0.26
N LEU A 108 15.10 15.25 -1.33
CA LEU A 108 14.31 16.48 -1.23
C LEU A 108 13.00 16.21 -0.49
#